data_AF-A0A235H5D9-F1
#
_entry.id   AF-A0A235H5D9-F1
#
_cell.length_a   1.000
_cell.length_b   1.000
_cell.length_c   1.000
_cell.angle_alpha   90.00
_cell.angle_beta   90.00
_cell.angle_gamma   90.00
#
_symmetry.space_group_name_H-M   'P 1'
#
loop_
_entity.id
_entity.type
_entity.pdbx_description
1 polymer ?
#
loop_
_entity_poly.entity_id
_entity_poly.type
_entity_poly.pdbx_seq_one_letter_code
_entity_poly.pdbx_strand_id
1 'polypeptide(L)'
;MEDNEEFPPVLLDAPDLNPGLRRFWRAFQDLSGDRPVGMAVGAIPMTAMLAYAKDIDGDTDPQDLRRFVRFVRAVDDEFLKAEASKGSKERPDA
;
A
#
# COMPACT_ATOMS: atom_id res chain seq x y z
N MET A 1 -14.37 32.59 -7.37
CA MET A 1 -13.78 32.46 -6.02
C MET A 1 -12.67 31.46 -6.20
N GLU A 2 -11.46 31.99 -6.39
CA GLU A 2 -10.25 31.20 -6.63
C GLU A 2 -9.73 30.76 -5.26
N ASP A 3 -9.90 29.47 -4.95
CA ASP A 3 -9.13 28.84 -3.90
C ASP A 3 -7.70 28.71 -4.43
N ASN A 4 -6.90 29.77 -4.24
CA ASN A 4 -5.45 29.73 -4.37
C ASN A 4 -4.89 28.99 -3.15
N GLU A 5 -5.22 27.71 -3.05
CA GLU A 5 -4.69 26.83 -2.03
C GLU A 5 -3.30 26.42 -2.50
N GLU A 6 -2.31 27.16 -1.99
CA GLU A 6 -0.89 26.96 -2.26
C GLU A 6 -0.56 25.49 -1.93
N PHE A 7 -0.37 24.67 -2.97
CA PHE A 7 -0.13 23.24 -2.80
C PHE A 7 1.07 23.06 -1.87
N PRO A 8 0.95 22.24 -0.79
CA PRO A 8 2.06 22.07 0.13
C PRO A 8 3.30 21.60 -0.63
N PRO A 9 4.51 22.14 -0.33
CA PRO A 9 5.71 21.89 -1.12
C PRO A 9 6.02 20.39 -1.32
N VAL A 10 5.64 19.57 -0.33
CA VAL A 10 5.80 18.11 -0.35
C VAL A 10 5.03 17.42 -1.49
N LEU A 11 3.92 18.00 -1.95
CA LEU A 11 3.16 17.47 -3.09
C LEU A 11 3.76 17.86 -4.45
N LEU A 12 4.54 18.95 -4.50
CA LEU A 12 5.23 19.39 -5.71
C LEU A 12 6.49 18.56 -5.97
N ASP A 13 7.11 18.04 -4.91
CA ASP A 13 8.30 17.16 -4.96
C ASP A 13 7.94 15.66 -4.97
N ALA A 14 6.66 15.31 -5.13
CA ALA A 14 6.25 13.91 -5.16
C ALA A 14 6.87 13.21 -6.38
N PRO A 15 7.54 12.05 -6.20
CA PRO A 15 8.12 11.32 -7.32
C PRO A 15 7.02 10.82 -8.27
N ASP A 16 7.21 11.02 -9.57
CA ASP A 16 6.35 10.44 -10.59
C ASP A 16 6.47 8.92 -10.55
N LEU A 17 5.40 8.27 -10.07
CA LEU A 17 5.28 6.82 -10.14
C LEU A 17 5.16 6.40 -11.61
N ASN A 18 6.02 5.48 -12.04
CA ASN A 18 5.89 4.84 -13.34
C ASN A 18 4.43 4.38 -13.52
N PRO A 19 3.75 4.72 -14.63
CA PRO A 19 2.33 4.40 -14.83
C PRO A 19 2.00 2.92 -14.61
N GLY A 20 2.93 2.02 -14.91
CA GLY A 20 2.78 0.58 -14.65
C GLY A 20 2.75 0.19 -13.18
N LEU A 21 3.32 1.01 -12.28
CA LEU A 21 3.35 0.78 -10.83
C LEU A 21 2.14 1.38 -10.10
N ARG A 22 1.46 2.36 -10.72
CA ARG A 22 0.30 3.05 -10.13
C ARG A 22 -0.81 2.07 -9.70
N ARG A 23 -1.02 0.99 -10.47
CA ARG A 23 -2.01 -0.04 -10.14
C ARG A 23 -1.71 -0.75 -8.83
N PHE A 24 -0.45 -1.11 -8.57
CA PHE A 24 -0.08 -1.83 -7.35
C PHE A 24 -0.15 -0.91 -6.13
N TRP A 25 0.21 0.36 -6.30
CA TRP A 25 0.06 1.37 -5.24
C TRP A 25 -1.41 1.58 -4.87
N ARG A 26 -2.29 1.71 -5.86
CA ARG A 26 -3.75 1.81 -5.63
C ARG A 26 -4.27 0.56 -4.91
N ALA A 27 -3.92 -0.64 -5.38
CA ALA A 27 -4.34 -1.87 -4.74
C ALA A 27 -3.89 -1.96 -3.28
N PHE A 28 -2.66 -1.55 -2.96
CA PHE A 28 -2.17 -1.48 -1.58
C PHE A 28 -3.01 -0.52 -0.72
N GLN A 29 -3.37 0.65 -1.24
CA GLN A 29 -4.23 1.61 -0.52
C GLN A 29 -5.63 1.04 -0.30
N ASP A 30 -6.25 0.48 -1.32
CA ASP A 30 -7.61 -0.07 -1.25
C ASP A 30 -7.68 -1.28 -0.30
N LEU A 31 -6.69 -2.18 -0.36
CA LEU A 31 -6.61 -3.39 0.47
C LEU A 31 -6.11 -3.13 1.90
N SER A 32 -5.72 -1.89 2.24
CA SER A 32 -5.25 -1.57 3.59
C SER A 32 -6.33 -1.80 4.65
N GLY A 33 -7.62 -1.72 4.28
CA GLY A 33 -8.75 -2.01 5.16
C GLY A 33 -8.94 -3.50 5.47
N ASP A 34 -8.44 -4.40 4.62
CA ASP A 34 -8.60 -5.85 4.77
C ASP A 34 -7.52 -6.47 5.69
N ARG A 35 -6.62 -5.64 6.21
CA ARG A 35 -5.54 -6.08 7.07
C ARG A 35 -6.09 -6.58 8.40
N PRO A 36 -5.57 -7.69 8.94
CA PRO A 36 -5.89 -8.10 10.28
C PRO A 36 -5.29 -7.09 11.27
N VAL A 37 -6.12 -6.64 12.21
CA VAL A 37 -5.73 -5.75 13.30
C VAL A 37 -5.80 -6.53 14.61
N GLY A 38 -4.71 -6.48 15.38
CA GLY A 38 -4.61 -7.12 16.69
C GLY A 38 -3.60 -6.38 17.56
N MET A 39 -2.65 -7.10 18.16
CA MET A 39 -1.54 -6.47 18.92
C MET A 39 -0.58 -5.67 18.02
N ALA A 40 -0.57 -5.95 16.72
CA ALA A 40 0.18 -5.22 15.71
C ALA A 40 -0.60 -5.23 14.39
N VAL A 41 -0.23 -4.34 13.46
CA VAL A 41 -0.76 -4.36 12.09
C VAL A 41 -0.20 -5.59 11.37
N GLY A 42 -1.08 -6.42 10.83
CA GLY A 42 -0.69 -7.60 10.06
C GLY A 42 -0.65 -7.35 8.55
N ALA A 43 -0.07 -8.32 7.84
CA ALA A 43 0.06 -8.28 6.39
C ALA A 43 -1.30 -8.41 5.68
N ILE A 44 -1.42 -7.82 4.49
CA ILE A 44 -2.63 -7.95 3.66
C ILE A 44 -2.81 -9.43 3.28
N PRO A 45 -4.01 -10.01 3.45
CA PRO A 45 -4.28 -11.39 3.06
C PRO A 45 -4.05 -11.62 1.56
N MET A 46 -3.36 -12.71 1.19
CA MET A 46 -3.14 -13.06 -0.22
C MET A 46 -4.46 -13.31 -0.96
N THR A 47 -5.47 -13.85 -0.27
CA THR A 47 -6.81 -14.07 -0.82
C THR A 47 -7.47 -12.76 -1.22
N ALA A 48 -7.32 -11.69 -0.42
CA ALA A 48 -7.84 -10.36 -0.74
C ALA A 48 -7.13 -9.76 -1.96
N MET A 49 -5.79 -9.90 -2.06
CA MET A 49 -5.05 -9.48 -3.25
C MET A 49 -5.51 -10.22 -4.52
N LEU A 50 -5.69 -11.53 -4.44
CA LEU A 50 -6.13 -12.33 -5.57
C LEU A 50 -7.56 -11.99 -5.99
N ALA A 51 -8.46 -11.71 -5.03
CA ALA A 51 -9.81 -11.25 -5.31
C ALA A 51 -9.77 -9.88 -6.00
N TYR A 52 -9.02 -8.92 -5.46
CA TYR A 52 -8.86 -7.60 -6.07
C TYR A 52 -8.32 -7.67 -7.49
N ALA A 53 -7.26 -8.46 -7.72
CA ALA A 53 -6.67 -8.62 -9.05
C ALA A 53 -7.67 -9.15 -10.08
N LYS A 54 -8.52 -10.11 -9.68
CA LYS A 54 -9.51 -10.72 -10.56
C LYS A 54 -10.75 -9.85 -10.76
N ASP A 55 -11.30 -9.34 -9.66
CA ASP A 55 -12.63 -8.75 -9.65
C ASP A 55 -12.61 -7.25 -9.94
N ILE A 56 -11.51 -6.56 -9.61
CA ILE A 56 -11.34 -5.12 -9.81
C ILE A 56 -10.44 -4.83 -11.01
N ASP A 57 -9.26 -5.47 -11.09
CA ASP A 57 -8.30 -5.25 -12.18
C ASP A 57 -8.59 -6.10 -13.43
N GLY A 58 -9.41 -7.15 -13.30
CA GLY A 58 -9.77 -8.03 -14.41
C GLY A 58 -8.67 -8.99 -14.85
N ASP A 59 -7.64 -9.21 -14.02
CA ASP A 59 -6.55 -10.14 -14.31
C ASP A 59 -7.07 -11.58 -14.34
N THR A 60 -6.87 -12.26 -15.46
CA THR A 60 -7.28 -13.67 -15.66
C THR A 60 -6.09 -14.60 -15.85
N ASP A 61 -4.93 -14.06 -16.28
CA ASP A 61 -3.73 -14.85 -16.49
C ASP A 61 -3.02 -15.19 -15.16
N PRO A 62 -2.65 -16.47 -14.93
CA PRO A 62 -1.95 -16.87 -13.72
C PRO A 62 -0.60 -16.19 -13.48
N GLN A 63 0.14 -15.79 -14.52
CA GLN A 63 1.40 -15.06 -14.35
C GLN A 63 1.14 -13.62 -13.92
N ASP A 64 0.11 -12.98 -14.47
CA ASP A 64 -0.28 -11.62 -14.07
C ASP A 64 -0.76 -11.59 -12.63
N LEU A 65 -1.58 -12.56 -12.20
CA LEU A 65 -1.98 -12.70 -10.79
C LEU A 65 -0.77 -12.90 -9.87
N ARG A 66 0.19 -13.75 -10.26
CA ARG A 66 1.44 -13.94 -9.49
C ARG A 66 2.28 -12.67 -9.42
N ARG A 67 2.34 -11.91 -10.52
CA ARG A 67 3.06 -10.63 -10.60
C ARG A 67 2.38 -9.60 -9.70
N PHE A 68 1.06 -9.50 -9.74
CA PHE A 68 0.28 -8.59 -8.92
C PHE A 68 0.52 -8.82 -7.43
N VAL A 69 0.35 -10.07 -6.96
CA VAL A 69 0.60 -10.43 -5.55
C VAL A 69 2.03 -10.08 -5.15
N ARG A 70 3.02 -10.32 -6.02
CA ARG A 70 4.43 -10.01 -5.72
C ARG A 70 4.66 -8.52 -5.51
N PHE A 71 4.13 -7.66 -6.37
CA PHE A 71 4.32 -6.21 -6.25
C PHE A 71 3.57 -5.64 -5.07
N VAL A 72 2.32 -6.03 -4.84
CA VAL A 72 1.55 -5.56 -3.67
C VAL A 72 2.21 -6.02 -2.37
N ARG A 73 2.68 -7.28 -2.30
CA ARG A 73 3.42 -7.79 -1.13
C ARG A 73 4.72 -7.01 -0.88
N ALA A 74 5.47 -6.65 -1.92
CA ALA A 74 6.70 -5.88 -1.75
C ALA A 74 6.45 -4.51 -1.09
N VAL A 75 5.34 -3.85 -1.46
CA VAL A 75 4.93 -2.57 -0.83
C VAL A 75 4.45 -2.81 0.61
N ASP A 76 3.67 -3.87 0.83
CA ASP A 76 3.15 -4.27 2.15
C ASP A 76 4.28 -4.59 3.14
N ASP A 77 5.32 -5.30 2.70
CA ASP A 77 6.47 -5.64 3.53
C ASP A 77 7.25 -4.39 4.00
N GLU A 78 7.43 -3.39 3.13
CA GLU A 78 8.07 -2.12 3.51
C GLU A 78 7.20 -1.31 4.48
N PHE A 79 5.89 -1.31 4.28
CA PHE A 79 4.96 -0.69 5.23
C PHE A 79 5.06 -1.33 6.62
N LEU A 80 5.06 -2.66 6.70
CA LEU A 80 5.18 -3.38 7.97
C LEU A 80 6.51 -3.12 8.67
N LYS A 81 7.62 -3.02 7.92
CA LYS A 81 8.93 -2.63 8.48
C LYS A 81 8.88 -1.23 9.09
N ALA A 82 8.24 -0.27 8.41
CA ALA A 82 8.08 1.09 8.91
C ALA A 82 7.23 1.13 10.19
N GLU A 83 6.12 0.40 10.24
CA GLU A 83 5.25 0.30 11.42
C GLU A 83 5.96 -0.37 12.61
N ALA A 84 6.72 -1.45 12.38
CA ALA A 84 7.51 -2.10 13.42
C ALA A 84 8.58 -1.17 14.00
N SER A 85 9.17 -0.30 13.17
CA SER A 85 10.13 0.71 13.62
C SER A 85 9.50 1.80 14.49
N LYS A 86 8.26 2.22 14.19
CA LYS A 86 7.52 3.21 14.99
C LYS A 86 7.24 2.70 16.41
N GLY A 87 6.76 1.46 16.54
CA GLY A 87 6.49 0.85 17.86
C GLY A 87 7.72 0.68 18.74
N SER A 88 8.93 0.74 18.16
CA SER A 88 10.20 0.69 18.90
C SER A 88 10.68 2.08 19.38
N LYS A 89 10.16 3.17 18.82
CA LYS A 89 10.63 4.55 19.08
C LYS A 89 9.91 5.26 20.25
N GLU A 90 8.85 4.69 20.80
CA GLU A 90 8.03 5.30 21.88
C GLU A 90 8.16 4.58 23.23
N ARG A 91 9.39 4.45 23.75
CA ARG A 91 9.58 4.34 25.21
C ARG A 91 10.44 5.52 25.67
N PRO A 92 9.86 6.65 26.08
CA PRO A 92 10.59 7.58 26.92
C PRO A 92 10.80 6.88 28.27
N ASP A 93 12.06 6.71 28.67
CA ASP A 93 12.44 6.29 30.03
C ASP A 93 11.76 7.22 31.05
N ALA A 94 11.06 6.62 32.01
CA ALA A 94 10.48 7.29 33.17
C ALA A 94 11.11 6.73 34.45
#